data_AF-A0A537UTY7-F1
#
_entry.id   AF-A0A537UTY7-F1
#
_cell.length_a   1.000
_cell.length_b   1.000
_cell.length_c   1.000
_cell.angle_alpha   90.00
_cell.angle_beta   90.00
_cell.angle_gamma   90.00
#
_symmetry.space_group_name_H-M   'P 1'
#
loop_
_entity.id
_entity.type
_entity.pdbx_description
1 polymer ?
#
loop_
_entity_poly.entity_id
_entity_poly.type
_entity_poly.pdbx_seq_one_letter_code
_entity_poly.pdbx_strand_id
1 'polypeptide(L)' 'MQLAPRNHQSAETMKELRGLNARFIHNFVTNDVPSHDAILHPGFVNIWPTGQRWDRAAYLKY' A
#
# COMPACT_ATOMS: atom_id res chain seq x y z
N MET A 1 -29.29 -4.10 10.54
CA MET A 1 -27.95 -3.49 10.46
C MET A 1 -27.93 -2.56 9.26
N GLN A 2 -27.72 -1.27 9.46
CA GLN A 2 -27.66 -0.30 8.37
C GLN A 2 -26.22 -0.26 7.88
N LEU A 3 -25.98 -0.69 6.63
CA LEU A 3 -24.68 -0.56 5.99
C LEU A 3 -24.34 0.93 5.92
N ALA A 4 -23.15 1.31 6.41
CA ALA A 4 -22.66 2.67 6.30
C ALA A 4 -22.76 3.13 4.83
N PRO A 5 -23.13 4.40 4.57
CA PRO A 5 -23.23 4.90 3.21
C PRO A 5 -21.88 4.69 2.51
N ARG A 6 -21.90 4.04 1.35
CA ARG A 6 -20.71 3.92 0.50
C ARG A 6 -20.31 5.34 0.09
N ASN A 7 -19.27 5.87 0.72
CA ASN A 7 -18.52 7.00 0.17
C ASN A 7 -17.94 6.52 -1.16
N HIS A 8 -18.68 6.74 -2.25
CA HIS A 8 -18.14 6.54 -3.58
C HIS A 8 -17.02 7.56 -3.77
N GLN A 9 -15.79 7.06 -3.75
CA GLN A 9 -14.62 7.81 -4.15
C GLN A 9 -14.87 8.36 -5.56
N SER A 10 -14.53 9.63 -5.81
CA SER A 10 -14.71 10.23 -7.13
C SER A 10 -13.90 9.47 -8.20
N ALA A 11 -14.27 9.62 -9.47
CA ALA A 11 -13.50 9.01 -10.56
C ALA A 11 -12.02 9.45 -10.53
N GLU A 12 -11.75 10.70 -10.16
CA GLU A 12 -10.37 11.19 -10.03
C GLU A 12 -9.65 10.54 -8.86
N THR A 13 -10.30 10.43 -7.70
CA THR A 13 -9.71 9.75 -6.54
C THR A 13 -9.39 8.29 -6.86
N MET A 14 -10.26 7.60 -7.60
CA MET A 14 -10.00 6.22 -8.04
C MET A 14 -8.83 6.13 -9.02
N LYS A 15 -8.66 7.11 -9.90
CA LYS A 15 -7.52 7.18 -10.83
C LYS A 15 -6.21 7.40 -10.07
N GLU A 16 -6.20 8.28 -9.07
CA GLU A 16 -5.04 8.51 -8.19
C GLU A 16 -4.65 7.23 -7.43
N LEU A 17 -5.62 6.54 -6.83
CA LEU A 17 -5.39 5.28 -6.11
C LEU A 17 -4.83 4.18 -7.03
N ARG A 18 -5.34 4.07 -8.26
CA ARG A 18 -4.79 3.14 -9.25
C ARG A 18 -3.34 3.48 -9.61
N GLY A 19 -3.04 4.76 -9.80
CA GLY A 19 -1.69 5.24 -10.05
C GLY A 19 -0.73 4.94 -8.88
N LEU A 20 -1.18 5.15 -7.64
CA LEU A 20 -0.41 4.81 -6.45
C LEU A 20 -0.13 3.31 -6.35
N ASN A 21 -1.16 2.47 -6.56
CA ASN A 21 -1.01 1.02 -6.52
C ASN A 21 -0.07 0.49 -7.62
N ALA A 22 -0.15 1.05 -8.83
CA ALA A 22 0.76 0.69 -9.92
C ALA A 22 2.22 1.01 -9.58
N ARG A 23 2.48 2.17 -8.97
CA ARG A 23 3.84 2.54 -8.48
C ARG A 23 4.30 1.61 -7.36
N PHE A 24 3.43 1.29 -6.41
CA PHE A 24 3.74 0.35 -5.33
C PHE A 24 4.23 -1.00 -5.87
N ILE A 25 3.45 -1.60 -6.79
CA ILE A 25 3.78 -2.89 -7.41
C ILE A 25 5.07 -2.77 -8.21
N HIS A 26 5.22 -1.72 -9.02
CA HIS A 26 6.42 -1.51 -9.84
C HIS A 26 7.69 -1.49 -8.98
N ASN A 27 7.73 -0.63 -7.96
CA ASN A 27 8.90 -0.49 -7.09
C ASN A 27 9.22 -1.80 -6.35
N PHE A 28 8.18 -2.56 -5.95
CA PHE A 28 8.35 -3.86 -5.32
C PHE A 28 8.96 -4.89 -6.27
N VAL A 29 8.43 -5.04 -7.49
CA VAL A 29 8.93 -6.06 -8.43
C VAL A 29 10.31 -5.72 -9.02
N THR A 30 10.72 -4.45 -9.00
CA THR A 30 12.04 -4.00 -9.46
C THR A 30 13.07 -3.92 -8.33
N ASN A 31 12.71 -4.23 -7.08
CA ASN A 31 13.54 -4.06 -5.89
C ASN A 31 14.06 -2.61 -5.70
N ASP A 32 13.32 -1.60 -6.15
CA ASP A 32 13.65 -0.19 -5.91
C ASP A 32 13.21 0.22 -4.50
N VAL A 33 14.01 -0.17 -3.51
CA VAL A 33 13.74 0.07 -2.08
C VAL A 33 13.60 1.57 -1.75
N PRO A 34 14.48 2.49 -2.21
CA PRO A 34 14.30 3.92 -1.95
C PRO A 34 12.98 4.48 -2.48
N SER A 35 12.59 4.17 -3.72
CA SER A 35 11.32 4.64 -4.27
C SER A 35 10.12 3.97 -3.60
N HIS A 36 10.26 2.72 -3.15
CA HIS A 36 9.21 2.03 -2.38
C HIS A 36 9.01 2.67 -1.01
N ASP A 37 10.10 2.92 -0.27
CA ASP A 37 10.12 3.59 1.04
C ASP A 37 9.40 4.95 0.99
N ALA A 38 9.66 5.74 -0.05
CA ALA A 38 9.10 7.08 -0.21
C ALA A 38 7.56 7.14 -0.28
N ILE A 39 6.89 6.04 -0.65
CA ILE A 39 5.43 5.98 -0.78
C ILE A 39 4.73 5.23 0.36
N LEU A 40 5.48 4.61 1.28
CA LEU A 40 4.90 3.89 2.41
C LEU A 40 4.50 4.85 3.52
N HIS A 41 3.25 4.72 3.97
CA HIS A 41 2.77 5.40 5.17
C HIS A 41 3.63 5.01 6.40
N PRO A 42 3.91 5.93 7.36
CA PRO A 42 4.70 5.60 8.56
C PRO A 42 4.15 4.42 9.38
N GLY A 43 2.83 4.25 9.41
CA GLY A 43 2.13 3.13 10.05
C GLY A 43 1.90 1.91 9.16
N PHE A 44 2.64 1.75 8.06
CA PHE A 44 2.51 0.60 7.16
C PHE A 44 2.79 -0.73 7.90
N VAL A 45 1.96 -1.72 7.63
CA VAL A 45 2.09 -3.10 8.13
C VAL A 45 1.94 -4.06 6.97
N ASN A 46 2.96 -4.88 6.73
CA ASN A 46 2.85 -6.02 5.82
C ASN A 46 2.31 -7.23 6.58
N ILE A 47 1.37 -7.96 5.98
CA ILE A 47 0.83 -9.21 6.53
C ILE A 47 1.17 -10.34 5.57
N TRP A 48 1.98 -11.28 6.03
CA TRP A 48 2.36 -12.45 5.26
C TRP A 48 1.26 -13.49 5.20
N PRO A 49 1.29 -14.42 4.21
CA PRO A 49 0.35 -15.54 4.14
C PRO A 49 0.29 -16.40 5.41
N THR A 50 1.36 -16.43 6.21
CA THR A 50 1.42 -17.13 7.50
C THR A 50 0.77 -16.37 8.66
N GLY A 51 0.23 -15.17 8.41
CA GLY A 51 -0.31 -14.28 9.44
C GLY A 51 0.76 -13.45 10.16
N GLN A 52 2.04 -13.62 9.83
CA GLN A 52 3.10 -12.79 10.38
C GLN A 52 2.91 -11.33 9.96
N ARG A 53 3.10 -10.41 10.92
CA ARG A 53 3.03 -8.97 10.70
C ARG A 53 4.42 -8.37 10.78
N TRP A 54 4.80 -7.61 9.77
CA TRP A 54 6.00 -6.80 9.79
C TRP A 54 5.64 -5.33 9.79
N ASP A 55 6.26 -4.59 10.71
CA ASP A 55 6.26 -3.14 10.63
C ASP A 55 7.04 -2.68 9.37
N ARG A 56 6.92 -1.40 9.05
CA ARG A 56 7.59 -0.76 7.92
C ARG A 56 9.11 -1.00 7.91
N ALA A 57 9.77 -0.96 9.07
CA ALA A 57 11.23 -1.07 9.16
C ALA A 57 11.71 -2.51 8.92
N ALA A 58 10.98 -3.51 9.41
CA ALA A 58 11.22 -4.92 9.13
C ALA A 58 10.95 -5.24 7.66
N TYR A 59 9.87 -4.71 7.09
CA TYR A 59 9.50 -4.93 5.70
C TYR A 59 10.52 -4.39 4.69
N LEU A 60 11.06 -3.19 4.89
CA LEU A 60 12.02 -2.58 3.95
C LEU A 60 13.42 -3.22 3.96
N LYS A 61 13.70 -4.10 4.92
CA LYS A 61 15.00 -4.80 5.05
C LYS A 61 14.99 -6.19 4.42
N TYR A 62 13.81 -6.72 4.11
CA TYR A 62 13.61 -8.05 3.57
C TYR A 62 13.72 -8.01 2.03
#